data_AF-A0A072TFS0-F1
#
_entry.id   AF-A0A072TFS0-F1
#
_cell.length_a   1.000
_cell.length_b   1.000
_cell.length_c   1.000
_cell.angle_alpha   90.00
_cell.angle_beta   90.00
_cell.angle_gamma   90.00
#
_symmetry.space_group_name_H-M   'P 1'
#
loop_
_entity.id
_entity.type
_entity.pdbx_description
1 polymer ?
#
loop_
_entity_poly.entity_id
_entity_poly.type
_entity_poly.pdbx_seq_one_letter_code
_entity_poly.pdbx_strand_id
1 'polypeptide(L)'
;MHNLCMNVRLVRINYSIEKAETGVHFRDSVLHTDNQIRRARCWFPCIDDNIQQCCYDLEFTVAHNLVAVSTGSLLYQVEMNDI
;
A
#
# COMPACT_ATOMS: atom_id res chain seq x y z
N MET A 1 -19.86 -27.76 -10.42
CA MET A 1 -18.58 -27.48 -9.73
C MET A 1 -18.89 -27.02 -8.32
N HIS A 2 -18.24 -27.62 -7.33
CA HIS A 2 -18.55 -27.46 -5.91
C HIS A 2 -18.36 -26.01 -5.43
N ASN A 3 -19.40 -25.47 -4.78
CA ASN A 3 -19.27 -24.31 -3.90
C ASN A 3 -18.48 -24.73 -2.66
N LEU A 4 -17.16 -24.52 -2.64
CA LEU A 4 -16.46 -24.41 -1.38
C LEU A 4 -16.87 -23.06 -0.77
N CYS A 5 -17.61 -23.11 0.34
CA CYS A 5 -17.64 -22.01 1.29
C CYS A 5 -16.19 -21.84 1.79
N MET A 6 -15.43 -21.00 1.09
CA MET A 6 -14.12 -20.56 1.54
C MET A 6 -14.34 -19.89 2.89
N ASN A 7 -13.64 -20.36 3.92
CA ASN A 7 -13.72 -19.82 5.27
C ASN A 7 -13.02 -18.45 5.29
N VAL A 8 -13.60 -17.47 4.61
CA VAL A 8 -13.06 -16.13 4.44
C VAL A 8 -13.14 -15.42 5.79
N ARG A 9 -12.00 -14.85 6.20
CA ARG A 9 -11.89 -14.00 7.39
C ARG A 9 -11.36 -12.66 6.95
N LEU A 10 -12.02 -11.59 7.38
CA LEU A 10 -11.50 -10.23 7.21
C LEU A 10 -10.55 -9.93 8.35
N VAL A 11 -9.32 -9.52 8.03
CA VAL A 11 -8.32 -9.10 9.00
C VAL A 11 -8.06 -7.61 8.80
N ARG A 12 -8.24 -6.81 9.85
CA ARG A 12 -7.91 -5.38 9.86
C ARG A 12 -6.70 -5.15 10.74
N ILE A 13 -5.67 -4.53 10.18
CA ILE A 13 -4.42 -4.23 10.88
C ILE A 13 -4.23 -2.72 10.86
N ASN A 14 -4.26 -2.09 12.03
CA ASN A 14 -3.81 -0.71 12.18
C ASN A 14 -2.32 -0.75 12.53
N TYR A 15 -1.50 0.00 11.78
CA TYR A 15 -0.05 0.01 11.97
C TYR A 15 0.53 1.40 11.67
N SER A 16 1.76 1.63 12.11
CA SER A 16 2.55 2.83 11.80
C SER A 16 3.95 2.43 11.35
N ILE A 17 4.56 3.23 10.48
CA ILE A 17 5.97 3.08 10.10
C ILE A 17 6.78 4.04 10.97
N GLU A 18 7.56 3.50 11.91
CA GLU A 18 8.35 4.33 12.82
C GLU A 18 9.71 4.75 12.23
N LYS A 19 10.24 3.92 11.32
CA LYS A 19 11.58 4.10 10.73
C LYS A 19 11.54 3.75 9.24
N ALA A 20 11.95 4.69 8.41
CA ALA A 20 12.08 4.51 6.95
C ALA A 20 13.51 4.11 6.57
N GLU A 21 13.99 3.04 7.20
CA GLU A 21 15.37 2.56 7.05
C GLU A 21 15.46 1.44 6.00
N THR A 22 14.35 0.80 5.62
CA THR A 22 14.36 -0.32 4.67
C THR A 22 13.07 -0.32 3.85
N GLY A 23 13.16 -0.41 2.53
CA GLY A 23 12.01 -0.58 1.62
C GLY A 23 11.12 0.65 1.43
N VAL A 24 11.11 1.56 2.42
CA VAL A 24 10.53 2.91 2.33
C VAL A 24 11.66 3.91 2.57
N HIS A 25 11.78 4.90 1.71
CA HIS A 25 12.85 5.89 1.74
C HIS A 25 12.27 7.29 1.59
N PHE A 26 12.72 8.21 2.44
CA PHE A 26 12.48 9.64 2.27
C PHE A 26 13.72 10.27 1.65
N ARG A 27 13.57 10.91 0.50
CA ARG A 27 14.59 11.74 -0.13
C ARG A 27 14.00 13.11 -0.37
N ASP A 28 14.54 14.10 0.31
CA ASP A 28 14.01 15.47 0.33
C ASP A 28 12.52 15.46 0.76
N SER A 29 11.62 15.97 -0.08
CA SER A 29 10.17 15.97 0.15
C SER A 29 9.44 14.76 -0.46
N VAL A 30 10.16 13.75 -0.95
CA VAL A 30 9.58 12.62 -1.67
C VAL A 30 9.74 11.31 -0.90
N LEU A 31 8.62 10.59 -0.75
CA LEU A 31 8.60 9.21 -0.28
C LEU A 31 8.66 8.28 -1.49
N HIS A 32 9.59 7.32 -1.44
CA HIS A 32 9.71 6.26 -2.44
C HIS A 32 9.70 4.90 -1.76
N THR A 33 9.07 3.92 -2.39
CA THR A 33 9.14 2.52 -2.00
C THR A 33 9.98 1.74 -3.00
N ASP A 34 10.91 0.91 -2.53
CA ASP A 34 11.68 0.00 -3.38
C ASP A 34 11.27 -1.45 -3.08
N ASN A 35 10.65 -2.10 -4.06
CA ASN A 35 10.14 -3.47 -3.95
C ASN A 35 11.02 -4.52 -4.66
N GLN A 36 12.31 -4.24 -4.91
CA GLN A 36 13.25 -5.10 -5.64
C GLN A 36 13.60 -6.45 -4.95
N ILE A 37 12.80 -6.97 -3.99
CA ILE A 37 12.70 -8.35 -3.44
C ILE A 37 12.37 -8.27 -1.94
N ARG A 38 11.20 -8.80 -1.54
CA ARG A 38 10.76 -8.99 -0.14
C ARG A 38 10.73 -7.74 0.74
N ARG A 39 10.20 -6.63 0.21
CA ARG A 39 10.15 -5.32 0.88
C ARG A 39 8.78 -4.69 0.97
N ALA A 40 7.74 -5.30 0.39
CA ALA A 40 6.35 -4.84 0.59
C ALA A 40 5.98 -4.82 2.09
N ARG A 41 6.46 -5.82 2.85
CA ARG A 41 6.32 -5.88 4.31
C ARG A 41 6.95 -4.72 5.08
N CYS A 42 7.88 -3.99 4.46
CA CYS A 42 8.48 -2.80 5.07
C CYS A 42 7.61 -1.56 4.91
N TRP A 43 6.64 -1.59 3.98
CA TRP A 43 5.67 -0.53 3.77
C TRP A 43 4.36 -0.78 4.51
N PHE A 44 3.85 -2.02 4.47
CA PHE A 44 2.64 -2.40 5.21
C PHE A 44 2.65 -3.89 5.59
N PRO A 45 1.94 -4.30 6.65
CA PRO A 45 1.85 -5.71 7.03
C PRO A 45 1.16 -6.53 5.94
N CYS A 46 1.91 -7.44 5.32
CA CYS A 46 1.41 -8.35 4.29
C CYS A 46 2.12 -9.71 4.35
N ILE A 47 1.54 -10.71 3.69
CA ILE A 47 2.26 -11.97 3.42
C ILE A 47 3.22 -11.70 2.27
N ASP A 48 4.51 -11.58 2.59
CA ASP A 48 5.57 -11.25 1.64
C ASP A 48 6.22 -12.52 1.08
N ASP A 49 5.42 -13.24 0.29
CA ASP A 49 5.77 -14.50 -0.36
C ASP A 49 5.43 -14.45 -1.86
N ASN A 50 6.30 -14.98 -2.72
CA ASN A 50 6.17 -14.88 -4.17
C ASN A 50 5.05 -15.77 -4.75
N ILE A 51 4.50 -16.69 -3.96
CA ILE A 51 3.36 -17.54 -4.35
C ILE A 51 2.04 -16.78 -4.15
N GLN A 52 2.00 -15.80 -3.25
CA GLN A 52 0.80 -15.02 -2.94
C GLN A 52 0.67 -13.83 -3.90
N GLN A 53 -0.24 -13.95 -4.87
CA GLN A 53 -0.58 -12.88 -5.81
C GLN A 53 -1.92 -12.26 -5.41
N CYS A 54 -1.87 -11.03 -4.91
CA CYS A 54 -3.05 -10.32 -4.41
C CYS A 54 -3.41 -9.13 -5.32
N CYS A 55 -4.71 -8.83 -5.38
CA CYS A 55 -5.20 -7.55 -5.88
C CYS A 55 -5.29 -6.56 -4.72
N TYR A 56 -4.98 -5.29 -4.98
CA TYR A 56 -4.99 -4.24 -3.96
C TYR A 56 -5.80 -3.04 -4.45
N ASP A 57 -6.75 -2.62 -3.62
CA ASP A 57 -7.31 -1.28 -3.68
C ASP A 57 -6.49 -0.40 -2.73
N LEU A 58 -5.92 0.68 -3.27
CA LEU A 58 -5.00 1.54 -2.55
C LEU A 58 -5.55 2.97 -2.50
N GLU A 59 -5.60 3.54 -1.30
CA GLU A 59 -5.98 4.93 -1.07
C GLU A 59 -4.79 5.66 -0.43
N PHE A 60 -4.46 6.83 -0.97
CA PHE A 60 -3.39 7.68 -0.46
C PHE A 60 -3.92 9.08 -0.19
N THR A 61 -3.58 9.62 0.97
CA THR A 61 -3.69 11.05 1.25
C THR A 61 -2.29 11.63 1.20
N VAL A 62 -2.10 12.66 0.38
CA VAL A 62 -0.82 13.37 0.23
C VAL A 62 -1.05 14.88 0.32
N ALA A 63 0.01 15.63 0.59
CA ALA A 63 -0.04 17.08 0.55
C ALA A 63 -0.41 17.57 -0.87
N HIS A 64 -1.14 18.69 -0.95
CA HIS A 64 -1.68 19.25 -2.20
C HIS A 64 -0.67 19.47 -3.34
N ASN A 65 0.61 19.63 -3.01
CA ASN A 65 1.71 19.93 -3.93
C ASN A 65 2.53 18.69 -4.28
N LEU A 66 2.08 17.51 -3.84
CA LEU A 66 2.69 16.22 -4.08
C LEU A 66 1.70 15.32 -4.82
N VAL A 67 2.23 14.31 -5.50
CA VAL A 67 1.43 13.30 -6.22
C VAL A 67 1.84 11.93 -5.72
N ALA A 68 0.85 11.11 -5.37
CA ALA A 68 1.08 9.69 -5.10
C ALA A 68 1.08 8.91 -6.41
N VAL A 69 2.06 8.04 -6.60
CA VAL A 69 2.15 7.15 -7.76
C VAL A 69 2.25 5.72 -7.28
N SER A 70 1.43 4.83 -7.83
CA SER A 70 1.43 3.40 -7.53
C SER A 70 1.10 2.57 -8.77
N THR A 71 1.16 1.25 -8.64
CA THR A 71 0.80 0.29 -9.69
C THR A 71 -0.72 0.18 -9.85
N GLY A 72 -1.21 0.08 -11.08
CA GLY A 72 -2.62 -0.13 -11.38
C GLY A 72 -3.22 1.01 -12.20
N SER A 73 -4.54 1.19 -12.10
CA SER A 73 -5.26 2.28 -12.75
C SER A 73 -5.78 3.27 -11.70
N LEU A 74 -5.72 4.57 -12.00
CA LEU A 74 -6.32 5.59 -11.15
C LEU A 74 -7.85 5.47 -11.24
N LEU A 75 -8.49 5.13 -10.12
CA LEU A 75 -9.95 4.96 -10.07
C LEU A 75 -10.67 6.26 -9.70
N TYR A 76 -10.18 6.96 -8.68
CA TYR A 76 -10.73 8.23 -8.22
C TYR A 76 -9.63 9.11 -7.64
N GLN A 77 -9.83 10.43 -7.72
CA GLN A 77 -9.03 11.44 -7.05
C GLN A 77 -9.98 12.52 -6.54
N VAL A 78 -9.86 12.87 -5.27
CA VAL A 78 -10.68 13.90 -4.62
C VAL A 78 -9.74 14.95 -4.03
N GLU A 79 -10.05 16.22 -4.26
CA GLU A 79 -9.36 17.33 -3.64
C GLU A 79 -10.20 17.80 -2.44
N MET A 80 -9.65 17.64 -1.24
CA MET A 80 -10.25 18.22 -0.05
C MET A 80 -9.81 19.68 0.04
N ASN A 81 -10.63 20.57 -0.51
CA ASN A 81 -10.50 22.00 -0.21
C ASN A 81 -10.93 22.20 1.25
N ASP A 82 -10.15 22.94 2.02
CA ASP A 82 -10.55 23.38 3.36
C ASP A 82 -11.92 24.07 3.26
N ILE A 83 -12.93 23.56 3.97
CA ILE A 83 -14.27 24.16 4.13
C ILE A 83 -14.19 25.24 5.20
#